data_AF-A0A1E3VZF7-F1
#
_entry.id   AF-A0A1E3VZF7-F1
#
_cell.length_a   1.000
_cell.length_b   1.000
_cell.length_c   1.000
_cell.angle_alpha   90.00
_cell.angle_beta   90.00
_cell.angle_gamma   90.00
#
_symmetry.space_group_name_H-M   'P 1'
#
loop_
_entity.id
_entity.type
_entity.pdbx_description
1 polymer ?
#
loop_
_entity_poly.entity_id
_entity_poly.type
_entity_poly.pdbx_seq_one_letter_code
_entity_poly.pdbx_strand_id
1 'polypeptide(L)'
;MKTVVTKAEYAAMKERRPSCVSNWIAEGKITSAALVGQGTRAKIWVEQADRDLAAGLHIGQQLAQDRPAFDRASDALPREETGSRAAPVSATAAGDDFLLSARKAKAAKDISEAKLAQLKMERETGRWIDAQKAQQVWSRELSGILLDIDTFITGALAREIADRHGLDAKSLAVEIRALYRAHRRSAADQAKEKAAAHTREAESAV
;
A
#
# COMPACT_ATOMS: atom_id res chain seq x y z
N MET A 1 -10.21 -30.83 -19.71
CA MET A 1 -8.79 -31.28 -19.59
C MET A 1 -8.14 -30.49 -18.46
N LYS A 2 -7.23 -31.08 -17.69
CA LYS A 2 -6.53 -30.36 -16.61
C LYS A 2 -5.30 -29.68 -17.20
N THR A 3 -5.31 -28.36 -17.32
CA THR A 3 -4.14 -27.62 -17.83
C THR A 3 -3.23 -27.29 -16.66
N VAL A 4 -2.04 -27.89 -16.64
CA VAL A 4 -1.08 -27.74 -15.55
C VAL A 4 0.18 -27.07 -16.09
N VAL A 5 0.45 -25.87 -15.59
CA VAL A 5 1.56 -25.02 -16.06
C VAL A 5 2.47 -24.63 -14.89
N THR A 6 3.66 -24.14 -15.18
CA THR A 6 4.54 -23.57 -14.15
C THR A 6 4.01 -22.23 -13.64
N LYS A 7 4.49 -21.78 -12.47
CA LYS A 7 4.11 -20.48 -11.89
C LYS A 7 4.45 -19.30 -12.82
N ALA A 8 5.56 -19.39 -13.54
CA ALA A 8 5.99 -18.36 -14.48
C ALA A 8 5.11 -18.30 -15.73
N GLU A 9 4.72 -19.46 -16.27
CA GLU A 9 3.81 -19.55 -17.41
C GLU A 9 2.40 -19.06 -17.03
N TYR A 10 1.89 -19.42 -15.86
CA TYR A 10 0.61 -18.91 -15.36
C TYR A 10 0.64 -17.39 -15.15
N ALA A 11 1.74 -16.84 -14.64
CA ALA A 11 1.92 -15.40 -14.50
C ALA A 11 1.89 -14.69 -15.86
N ALA A 12 2.56 -15.26 -16.87
CA ALA A 12 2.54 -14.74 -18.23
C ALA A 12 1.13 -14.76 -18.84
N MET A 13 0.35 -15.84 -18.63
CA MET A 13 -1.05 -15.93 -19.08
C MET A 13 -1.97 -14.86 -18.48
N LYS A 14 -1.65 -14.37 -17.27
CA LYS A 14 -2.40 -13.29 -16.60
C LYS A 14 -1.75 -11.92 -16.77
N GLU A 15 -0.71 -11.81 -17.60
CA GLU A 15 0.08 -10.58 -17.79
C GLU A 15 0.59 -9.99 -16.46
N ARG A 16 1.07 -10.84 -15.57
CA ARG A 16 1.61 -10.46 -14.26
C ARG A 16 3.04 -10.96 -14.07
N ARG A 17 3.74 -10.32 -13.14
CA ARG A 17 5.06 -10.77 -12.72
C ARG A 17 4.93 -12.10 -11.94
N PRO A 18 5.89 -13.03 -12.05
CA PRO A 18 5.85 -14.29 -11.30
C PRO A 18 5.76 -14.10 -9.77
N SER A 19 6.29 -12.99 -9.25
CA SER A 19 6.16 -12.61 -7.84
C SER A 19 4.71 -12.40 -7.40
N CYS A 20 3.83 -11.91 -8.28
CA CYS A 20 2.41 -11.74 -7.97
C CYS A 20 1.73 -13.08 -7.68
N VAL A 21 2.06 -14.12 -8.45
CA VAL A 21 1.51 -15.47 -8.27
C VAL A 21 2.00 -16.08 -6.97
N SER A 22 3.28 -15.88 -6.62
CA SER A 22 3.81 -16.30 -5.31
C SER A 22 3.09 -15.60 -4.15
N ASN A 23 2.80 -14.31 -4.29
CA ASN A 23 2.06 -13.55 -3.28
C ASN A 23 0.61 -14.04 -3.18
N TRP A 24 -0.07 -14.33 -4.30
CA TRP A 24 -1.42 -14.88 -4.26
C TRP A 24 -1.51 -16.23 -3.57
N ILE A 25 -0.49 -17.08 -3.74
CA ILE A 25 -0.38 -18.35 -3.01
C ILE A 25 -0.14 -18.10 -1.52
N ALA A 26 0.78 -17.18 -1.17
CA ALA A 26 1.09 -16.86 0.23
C ALA A 26 -0.10 -16.21 0.98
N GLU A 27 -0.87 -15.38 0.28
CA GLU A 27 -2.09 -14.74 0.78
C GLU A 27 -3.31 -15.69 0.82
N GLY A 28 -3.16 -16.92 0.34
CA GLY A 28 -4.24 -17.92 0.31
C GLY A 28 -5.31 -17.65 -0.76
N LYS A 29 -5.07 -16.73 -1.70
CA LYS A 29 -5.97 -16.43 -2.83
C LYS A 29 -5.95 -17.53 -3.89
N ILE A 30 -4.85 -18.27 -3.98
CA ILE A 30 -4.76 -19.53 -4.72
C ILE A 30 -4.61 -20.64 -3.68
N THR A 31 -5.58 -21.54 -3.61
CA THR A 31 -5.60 -22.57 -2.58
C THR A 31 -4.63 -23.70 -2.90
N SER A 32 -4.30 -24.53 -1.90
CA SER A 32 -3.47 -25.72 -2.10
C SER A 32 -4.08 -26.72 -3.09
N ALA A 33 -5.40 -26.69 -3.31
CA ALA A 33 -6.08 -27.52 -4.30
C ALA A 33 -5.72 -27.15 -5.76
N ALA A 34 -5.29 -25.91 -6.00
CA ALA A 34 -4.81 -25.46 -7.30
C ALA A 34 -3.32 -25.79 -7.54
N LEU A 35 -2.60 -26.29 -6.53
CA LEU A 35 -1.19 -26.63 -6.63
C LEU A 35 -1.02 -28.14 -6.91
N VAL A 36 -0.28 -28.45 -7.96
CA VAL A 36 0.06 -29.82 -8.37
C VAL A 36 1.55 -30.05 -8.10
N GLY A 37 1.85 -30.90 -7.12
CA GLY A 37 3.21 -31.18 -6.64
C GLY A 37 3.56 -30.43 -5.35
N GLN A 38 4.79 -30.60 -4.86
CA GLN A 38 5.26 -30.02 -3.59
C GLN A 38 6.47 -29.09 -3.78
N GLY A 39 6.56 -28.08 -2.91
CA GLY A 39 7.72 -27.19 -2.83
C GLY A 39 7.87 -26.18 -3.97
N THR A 40 9.11 -25.77 -4.23
CA THR A 40 9.46 -24.74 -5.23
C THR A 40 9.11 -25.13 -6.67
N ARG A 41 8.98 -26.44 -6.94
CA ARG A 41 8.61 -27.00 -8.25
C ARG A 41 7.12 -27.28 -8.42
N ALA A 42 6.28 -26.86 -7.47
CA ALA A 42 4.83 -26.99 -7.59
C ALA A 42 4.31 -26.26 -8.84
N LYS A 43 3.49 -26.98 -9.63
CA LYS A 43 2.81 -26.46 -10.82
C LYS A 43 1.42 -25.98 -10.45
N ILE A 44 0.83 -25.14 -11.30
CA ILE A 44 -0.49 -24.55 -11.10
C ILE A 44 -1.48 -25.23 -12.04
N TRP A 45 -2.57 -25.71 -11.46
CA TRP A 45 -3.76 -26.10 -12.20
C TRP A 45 -4.56 -24.84 -12.54
N VAL A 46 -4.49 -24.43 -13.81
CA VAL A 46 -4.98 -23.13 -14.30
C VAL A 46 -6.46 -22.93 -13.97
N GLU A 47 -7.30 -23.92 -14.27
CA GLU A 47 -8.75 -23.78 -14.11
C GLU A 47 -9.21 -23.72 -12.65
N GLN A 48 -8.42 -24.27 -11.71
CA GLN A 48 -8.70 -24.16 -10.28
C GLN A 48 -8.16 -22.85 -9.70
N ALA A 49 -6.96 -22.44 -10.11
CA ALA A 49 -6.39 -21.15 -9.69
C ALA A 49 -7.27 -19.97 -10.15
N ASP A 50 -7.83 -20.03 -11.36
CA ASP A 50 -8.75 -19.00 -11.85
C ASP A 50 -10.04 -18.94 -11.05
N ARG A 51 -10.58 -20.10 -10.61
CA ARG A 51 -11.76 -20.18 -9.74
C ARG A 51 -11.45 -19.64 -8.34
N ASP A 52 -10.31 -20.00 -7.78
CA ASP A 52 -9.88 -19.52 -6.46
C ASP A 52 -9.67 -17.99 -6.47
N LEU A 53 -9.03 -17.47 -7.53
CA LEU A 53 -8.86 -16.03 -7.72
C LEU A 53 -10.18 -15.30 -7.95
N ALA A 54 -11.12 -15.87 -8.71
CA ALA A 54 -12.44 -15.29 -8.90
C ALA A 54 -13.24 -15.23 -7.58
N ALA A 55 -13.07 -16.21 -6.70
CA ALA A 55 -13.73 -16.24 -5.39
C ALA A 55 -13.06 -15.31 -4.35
N GLY A 56 -11.73 -15.18 -4.39
CA GLY A 56 -10.96 -14.44 -3.40
C GLY A 56 -10.68 -12.97 -3.73
N LEU A 57 -10.80 -12.55 -5.00
CA LEU A 57 -10.48 -11.18 -5.41
C LEU A 57 -11.71 -10.27 -5.23
N HIS A 58 -11.63 -9.38 -4.24
CA HIS A 58 -12.65 -8.36 -3.99
C HIS A 58 -12.86 -7.50 -5.25
N ILE A 59 -14.11 -7.48 -5.75
CA ILE A 59 -14.57 -6.69 -6.92
C ILE A 59 -14.11 -5.22 -6.85
N GLY A 60 -14.04 -4.63 -5.65
CA GLY A 60 -13.54 -3.26 -5.44
C GLY A 60 -12.04 -3.05 -5.71
N GLN A 61 -11.19 -4.07 -5.53
CA GLN A 61 -9.76 -4.00 -5.88
C GLN A 61 -9.52 -4.24 -7.38
N GLN A 62 -10.38 -4.99 -8.06
CA GLN A 62 -10.31 -5.17 -9.52
C GLN A 62 -10.67 -3.89 -10.28
N LEU A 63 -11.63 -3.10 -9.79
CA LEU A 63 -12.07 -1.84 -10.39
C LEU A 63 -11.08 -0.68 -10.21
N ALA A 64 -10.22 -0.74 -9.19
CA ALA A 64 -9.24 0.30 -8.87
C ALA A 64 -7.87 0.09 -9.53
N GLN A 65 -7.68 -0.98 -10.31
CA GLN A 65 -6.46 -1.25 -11.06
C GLN A 65 -6.64 -0.85 -12.54
N ASP A 66 -5.65 -0.19 -13.12
CA ASP A 66 -5.65 0.20 -14.55
C ASP A 66 -5.81 -0.99 -15.51
N ARG A 67 -5.58 -2.22 -15.04
CA ARG A 67 -5.77 -3.46 -15.82
C ARG A 67 -6.34 -4.57 -14.93
N PRO A 68 -7.62 -4.92 -15.02
CA PRO A 68 -8.20 -6.04 -14.26
C PRO A 68 -7.58 -7.39 -14.70
N ALA A 69 -7.53 -8.35 -13.79
CA ALA A 69 -6.96 -9.69 -14.04
C ALA A 69 -7.81 -10.58 -14.96
N PHE A 70 -8.99 -10.11 -15.37
CA PHE A 70 -9.90 -10.77 -16.29
C PHE A 70 -10.25 -9.79 -17.41
N ASP A 71 -10.11 -10.25 -18.65
CA ASP A 71 -10.64 -9.54 -19.81
C ASP A 71 -12.15 -9.78 -19.89
N ARG A 72 -12.92 -8.69 -20.02
CA ARG A 72 -14.39 -8.71 -19.92
C ARG A 72 -15.06 -9.21 -21.22
N ALA A 73 -14.29 -9.81 -22.13
CA ALA A 73 -14.71 -10.20 -23.47
C ALA A 73 -15.09 -11.68 -23.62
N SER A 74 -15.38 -12.39 -22.53
CA SER A 74 -15.95 -13.75 -22.61
C SER A 74 -17.20 -13.91 -21.74
N ASP A 75 -18.13 -12.96 -21.88
CA ASP A 75 -19.54 -13.23 -21.62
C ASP A 75 -20.08 -14.11 -22.75
N ALA A 76 -19.82 -15.40 -22.64
CA ALA A 76 -20.57 -16.44 -23.32
C ALA A 76 -20.76 -17.57 -22.31
N LEU A 77 -21.78 -17.40 -21.46
CA LEU A 77 -22.32 -18.48 -20.63
C LEU A 77 -22.76 -19.64 -21.54
N PRO A 78 -22.21 -20.86 -21.41
CA PRO A 78 -22.92 -22.05 -21.82
C PRO A 78 -23.68 -22.54 -20.59
N ARG A 79 -24.97 -22.25 -20.59
CA ARG A 79 -25.96 -22.93 -19.77
C ARG A 79 -26.20 -24.30 -20.39
N GLU A 80 -25.56 -25.37 -19.89
CA GLU A 80 -26.05 -26.76 -19.97
C GLU A 80 -25.47 -27.58 -18.81
N GLU A 81 -26.36 -28.02 -17.92
CA GLU A 81 -26.75 -29.44 -17.77
C GLU A 81 -25.62 -30.36 -17.33
N THR A 82 -25.58 -30.64 -16.04
CA THR A 82 -24.93 -31.85 -15.52
C THR A 82 -25.91 -32.61 -14.65
N GLY A 83 -26.59 -33.58 -15.27
CA GLY A 83 -26.98 -34.77 -14.55
C GLY A 83 -25.72 -35.47 -14.04
N SER A 84 -25.59 -35.62 -12.73
CA SER A 84 -24.75 -36.64 -12.13
C SER A 84 -25.28 -37.01 -10.75
N ARG A 85 -26.06 -38.10 -10.77
CA ARG A 85 -26.20 -39.14 -9.73
C ARG A 85 -25.63 -38.75 -8.34
N ALA A 86 -26.52 -38.20 -7.52
CA ALA A 86 -26.30 -38.09 -6.08
C ALA A 86 -26.21 -39.50 -5.46
N ALA A 87 -25.05 -39.83 -4.90
CA ALA A 87 -24.98 -40.77 -3.79
C ALA A 87 -25.38 -40.01 -2.50
N PRO A 88 -26.21 -40.58 -1.62
CA PRO A 88 -26.62 -39.89 -0.41
C PRO A 88 -25.45 -39.88 0.58
N VAL A 89 -24.83 -38.72 0.76
CA VAL A 89 -23.91 -38.48 1.89
C VAL A 89 -24.73 -37.91 3.03
N SER A 90 -24.72 -38.63 4.16
CA SER A 90 -25.50 -38.38 5.36
C SER A 90 -25.52 -36.91 5.80
N ALA A 91 -26.71 -36.33 5.77
CA ALA A 91 -27.01 -35.00 6.27
C ALA A 91 -27.28 -35.04 7.79
N THR A 92 -26.24 -35.09 8.62
CA THR A 92 -26.40 -34.94 10.08
C THR A 92 -25.27 -34.17 10.79
N ALA A 93 -24.28 -33.60 10.09
CA ALA A 93 -23.19 -32.83 10.71
C ALA A 93 -23.05 -31.36 10.23
N ALA A 94 -23.86 -30.91 9.27
CA ALA A 94 -23.70 -29.60 8.64
C ALA A 94 -24.39 -28.42 9.36
N GLY A 95 -25.26 -28.69 10.34
CA GLY A 95 -26.02 -27.65 11.06
C GLY A 95 -25.20 -26.91 12.13
N ASP A 96 -24.35 -27.64 12.86
CA ASP A 96 -23.57 -27.07 13.98
C ASP A 96 -22.39 -26.21 13.49
N ASP A 97 -21.76 -26.59 12.37
CA ASP A 97 -20.64 -25.84 11.79
C ASP A 97 -21.09 -24.48 11.19
N PHE A 98 -22.33 -24.40 10.67
CA PHE A 98 -22.90 -23.15 10.18
C PHE A 98 -23.22 -22.18 11.32
N LEU A 99 -23.71 -22.69 12.45
CA LEU A 99 -24.00 -21.86 13.62
C LEU A 99 -22.73 -21.37 14.32
N LEU A 100 -21.68 -22.20 14.37
CA LEU A 100 -20.37 -21.81 14.92
C LEU A 100 -19.66 -20.78 14.03
N SER A 101 -19.71 -20.93 12.70
CA SER A 101 -19.14 -19.95 11.77
C SER A 101 -19.89 -18.61 11.79
N ALA A 102 -21.22 -18.63 11.89
CA ALA A 102 -22.02 -17.41 12.05
C ALA A 102 -21.72 -16.66 13.35
N ARG A 103 -21.53 -17.38 14.47
CA ARG A 103 -21.13 -16.78 15.76
C ARG A 103 -19.72 -16.18 15.71
N LYS A 104 -18.77 -16.86 15.07
CA LYS A 104 -17.40 -16.32 14.87
C LYS A 104 -17.41 -15.07 13.99
N ALA A 105 -18.19 -15.07 12.91
CA ALA A 105 -18.31 -13.92 12.02
C ALA A 105 -18.93 -12.70 12.74
N LYS A 106 -19.94 -12.92 13.59
CA LYS A 106 -20.54 -11.86 14.40
C LYS A 106 -19.54 -11.30 15.43
N ALA A 107 -18.83 -12.17 16.16
CA ALA A 107 -17.81 -11.74 17.11
C ALA A 107 -16.67 -10.94 16.44
N ALA A 108 -16.25 -11.33 15.23
CA ALA A 108 -15.25 -10.58 14.48
C ALA A 108 -15.72 -9.18 14.08
N LYS A 109 -17.00 -9.05 13.69
CA LYS A 109 -17.62 -7.74 13.39
C LYS A 109 -17.68 -6.88 14.64
N ASP A 110 -18.15 -7.41 15.76
CA ASP A 110 -18.28 -6.67 17.02
C ASP A 110 -16.90 -6.15 17.50
N ILE A 111 -15.84 -6.97 17.36
CA ILE A 111 -14.45 -6.56 17.65
C ILE A 111 -13.99 -5.44 16.71
N SER A 112 -14.30 -5.54 15.41
CA SER A 112 -13.91 -4.53 14.43
C SER A 112 -14.61 -3.19 14.66
N GLU A 113 -15.89 -3.22 15.03
CA GLU A 113 -16.70 -2.05 15.34
C GLU A 113 -16.23 -1.39 16.63
N ALA A 114 -15.92 -2.19 17.67
CA ALA A 114 -15.36 -1.68 18.92
C ALA A 114 -14.01 -0.96 18.70
N LYS A 115 -13.12 -1.53 17.87
CA LYS A 115 -11.85 -0.89 17.51
C LYS A 115 -12.06 0.41 16.74
N LEU A 116 -13.01 0.45 15.80
CA LEU A 116 -13.35 1.67 15.06
C LEU A 116 -13.93 2.75 15.98
N ALA A 117 -14.80 2.37 16.92
CA ALA A 117 -15.36 3.28 17.90
C ALA A 117 -14.27 3.85 18.83
N GLN A 118 -13.34 3.00 19.27
CA GLN A 118 -12.19 3.42 20.07
C GLN A 118 -11.30 4.40 19.31
N LEU A 119 -10.95 4.11 18.05
CA LEU A 119 -10.16 5.03 17.21
C LEU A 119 -10.86 6.38 16.97
N LYS A 120 -12.20 6.38 16.85
CA LYS A 120 -12.97 7.63 16.74
C LYS A 120 -12.92 8.45 18.03
N MET A 121 -13.15 7.81 19.18
CA MET A 121 -13.04 8.47 20.49
C MET A 121 -11.63 9.00 20.75
N GLU A 122 -10.61 8.24 20.38
CA GLU A 122 -9.20 8.61 20.51
C GLU A 122 -8.79 9.76 19.56
N ARG A 123 -9.48 9.90 18.43
CA ARG A 123 -9.35 11.06 17.51
C ARG A 123 -10.06 12.29 18.05
N GLU A 124 -11.25 12.13 18.62
CA GLU A 124 -12.04 13.23 19.20
C GLU A 124 -11.38 13.81 20.47
N THR A 125 -10.72 12.97 21.26
CA THR A 125 -9.91 13.39 22.41
C THR A 125 -8.57 14.03 22.03
N GLY A 126 -8.26 14.12 20.73
CA GLY A 126 -7.03 14.74 20.22
C GLY A 126 -5.75 13.94 20.48
N ARG A 127 -5.86 12.71 20.99
CA ARG A 127 -4.70 11.85 21.26
C ARG A 127 -4.08 11.29 19.98
N TRP A 128 -4.88 11.17 18.93
CA TRP A 128 -4.43 10.72 17.61
C TRP A 128 -4.76 11.76 16.54
N ILE A 129 -3.75 12.11 15.77
CA ILE A 129 -3.88 12.97 14.59
C ILE A 129 -3.56 12.16 13.34
N ASP A 130 -4.23 12.52 12.24
CA ASP A 130 -3.88 11.99 10.93
C ASP A 130 -2.50 12.51 10.54
N ALA A 131 -1.52 11.60 10.52
CA ALA A 131 -0.12 11.93 10.27
C ALA A 131 0.09 12.63 8.92
N GLN A 132 -0.67 12.24 7.88
CA GLN A 132 -0.55 12.86 6.57
C GLN A 132 -1.06 14.29 6.59
N LYS A 133 -2.22 14.53 7.24
CA LYS A 133 -2.74 15.89 7.39
C LYS A 133 -1.83 16.76 8.24
N ALA A 134 -1.33 16.22 9.34
CA ALA A 134 -0.38 16.91 10.22
C ALA A 134 0.88 17.31 9.45
N GLN A 135 1.46 16.37 8.68
CA GLN A 135 2.63 16.62 7.85
C GLN A 135 2.38 17.70 6.80
N GLN A 136 1.22 17.70 6.14
CA GLN A 136 0.86 18.71 5.15
C GLN A 136 0.75 20.12 5.76
N VAL A 137 0.05 20.25 6.89
CA VAL A 137 -0.10 21.52 7.60
C VAL A 137 1.27 22.01 8.06
N TRP A 138 2.06 21.16 8.70
CA TRP A 138 3.40 21.50 9.16
C TRP A 138 4.33 21.92 8.01
N SER A 139 4.28 21.21 6.88
CA SER A 139 5.09 21.54 5.72
C SER A 139 4.74 22.91 5.15
N ARG A 140 3.45 23.29 5.16
CA ARG A 140 3.00 24.61 4.75
C ARG A 140 3.49 25.71 5.68
N GLU A 141 3.28 25.56 6.99
CA GLU A 141 3.72 26.53 8.00
C GLU A 141 5.24 26.73 7.99
N LEU A 142 6.00 25.62 7.95
CA LEU A 142 7.47 25.66 7.86
C LEU A 142 7.95 26.34 6.58
N SER A 143 7.24 26.16 5.46
CA SER A 143 7.58 26.85 4.21
C SER A 143 7.39 28.37 4.33
N GLY A 144 6.35 28.81 5.04
CA GLY A 144 6.13 30.23 5.36
C GLY A 144 7.27 30.81 6.19
N ILE A 145 7.61 30.16 7.29
CA ILE A 145 8.72 30.59 8.18
C ILE A 145 10.04 30.66 7.41
N LEU A 146 10.34 29.68 6.56
CA LEU A 146 11.55 29.68 5.75
C LEU A 146 11.58 30.84 4.73
N LEU A 147 10.44 31.20 4.16
CA LEU A 147 10.32 32.33 3.24
C LEU A 147 10.53 33.67 3.96
N ASP A 148 9.97 33.81 5.16
CA ASP A 148 10.14 35.01 5.99
C ASP A 148 11.61 35.21 6.38
N ILE A 149 12.29 34.12 6.77
CA ILE A 149 13.73 34.15 7.06
C ILE A 149 14.55 34.55 5.83
N ASP A 150 14.27 33.96 4.65
CA ASP A 150 14.99 34.29 3.42
C ASP A 150 14.78 35.76 3.00
N THR A 151 13.56 36.27 3.20
CA THR A 151 13.21 37.68 2.93
C THR A 151 13.93 38.61 3.89
N PHE A 152 13.97 38.28 5.18
CA PHE A 152 14.69 39.07 6.18
C PHE A 152 16.20 39.11 5.88
N ILE A 153 16.81 37.95 5.62
CA ILE A 153 18.25 37.82 5.37
C ILE A 153 18.66 38.58 4.10
N THR A 154 17.92 38.40 3.00
CA THR A 154 18.32 38.98 1.71
C THR A 154 17.85 40.43 1.51
N GLY A 155 16.86 40.87 2.29
CA GLY A 155 16.31 42.22 2.23
C GLY A 155 16.86 43.12 3.33
N ALA A 156 16.37 42.93 4.55
CA ALA A 156 16.64 43.83 5.67
C ALA A 156 18.09 43.72 6.17
N LEU A 157 18.58 42.51 6.41
CA LEU A 157 19.92 42.28 6.93
C LEU A 157 21.01 42.71 5.93
N ALA A 158 20.85 42.34 4.66
CA ALA A 158 21.78 42.74 3.61
C ALA A 158 21.89 44.27 3.48
N ARG A 159 20.76 44.99 3.55
CA ARG A 159 20.75 46.46 3.48
C ARG A 159 21.43 47.08 4.69
N GLU A 160 21.09 46.65 5.90
CA GLU A 160 21.69 47.17 7.14
C GLU A 160 23.22 46.99 7.18
N ILE A 161 23.71 45.82 6.76
CA ILE A 161 25.15 45.57 6.68
C ILE A 161 25.79 46.46 5.59
N ALA A 162 25.14 46.60 4.44
CA ALA A 162 25.65 47.43 3.37
C ALA A 162 25.78 48.90 3.79
N ASP A 163 24.75 49.45 4.42
CA ASP A 163 24.72 50.84 4.89
C ASP A 163 25.79 51.09 5.95
N ARG A 164 25.99 50.15 6.88
CA ARG A 164 27.00 50.26 7.95
C ARG A 164 28.44 50.22 7.43
N HIS A 165 28.68 49.48 6.36
CA HIS A 165 30.02 49.23 5.83
C HIS A 165 30.31 49.98 4.52
N GLY A 166 29.38 50.80 4.03
CA GLY A 166 29.51 51.52 2.76
C GLY A 166 29.62 50.59 1.54
N LEU A 167 28.96 49.43 1.59
CA LEU A 167 28.98 48.44 0.50
C LEU A 167 27.77 48.63 -0.43
N ASP A 168 27.83 48.07 -1.64
CA ASP A 168 26.66 47.97 -2.51
C ASP A 168 25.69 46.91 -1.98
N ALA A 169 24.50 47.36 -1.53
CA ALA A 169 23.46 46.49 -0.99
C ALA A 169 23.01 45.41 -1.98
N LYS A 170 23.02 45.71 -3.29
CA LYS A 170 22.59 44.74 -4.32
C LYS A 170 23.58 43.59 -4.44
N SER A 171 24.88 43.91 -4.54
CA SER A 171 25.94 42.91 -4.63
C SER A 171 26.00 42.06 -3.35
N LEU A 172 25.88 42.67 -2.17
CA LEU A 172 25.87 41.94 -0.91
C LEU A 172 24.65 41.01 -0.78
N ALA A 173 23.46 41.46 -1.18
CA ALA A 173 22.26 40.61 -1.17
C ALA A 173 22.37 39.40 -2.12
N VAL A 174 23.03 39.55 -3.27
CA VAL A 174 23.31 38.45 -4.19
C VAL A 174 24.25 37.42 -3.55
N GLU A 175 25.33 37.88 -2.92
CA GLU A 175 26.31 37.01 -2.27
C GLU A 175 25.70 36.25 -1.08
N ILE A 176 24.98 36.94 -0.21
CA ILE A 176 24.26 36.33 0.92
C ILE A 176 23.28 35.26 0.41
N ARG A 177 22.54 35.55 -0.66
CA ARG A 177 21.61 34.57 -1.26
C ARG A 177 22.35 33.35 -1.82
N ALA A 178 23.52 33.53 -2.42
CA ALA A 178 24.35 32.43 -2.92
C ALA A 178 24.83 31.53 -1.77
N LEU A 179 25.39 32.13 -0.72
CA LEU A 179 25.84 31.42 0.48
C LEU A 179 24.70 30.69 1.18
N TYR A 180 23.55 31.34 1.35
CA TYR A 180 22.38 30.72 1.97
C TYR A 180 21.86 29.52 1.17
N ARG A 181 21.83 29.62 -0.17
CA ARG A 181 21.47 28.49 -1.05
C ARG A 181 22.46 27.34 -0.93
N ALA A 182 23.75 27.62 -0.88
CA ALA A 182 24.78 26.59 -0.69
C ALA A 182 24.61 25.88 0.66
N HIS A 183 24.41 26.64 1.74
CA HIS A 183 24.12 26.10 3.06
C HIS A 183 22.86 25.23 3.07
N ARG A 184 21.75 25.68 2.45
CA ARG A 184 20.51 24.90 2.35
C ARG A 184 20.68 23.59 1.59
N ARG A 185 21.48 23.56 0.52
CA ARG A 185 21.80 22.31 -0.20
C ARG A 185 22.56 21.35 0.71
N SER A 186 23.62 21.82 1.37
CA SER A 186 24.39 21.00 2.31
C SER A 186 23.53 20.44 3.44
N ALA A 187 22.68 21.28 4.05
CA ALA A 187 21.76 20.84 5.09
C ALA A 187 20.73 19.81 4.59
N ALA A 188 20.22 19.97 3.36
CA ALA A 188 19.31 19.01 2.75
C ALA A 188 19.99 17.66 2.49
N ASP A 189 21.25 17.66 2.05
CA ASP A 189 22.01 16.43 1.82
C ASP A 189 22.33 15.71 3.15
N GLN A 190 22.72 16.44 4.19
CA GLN A 190 22.86 15.88 5.55
C GLN A 190 21.54 15.28 6.09
N ALA A 191 20.40 15.94 5.83
CA ALA A 191 19.11 15.43 6.24
C ALA A 191 18.74 14.12 5.51
N LYS A 192 19.05 14.01 4.21
CA LYS A 192 18.87 12.76 3.45
C LYS A 192 19.73 11.63 4.01
N GLU A 193 20.99 11.92 4.33
CA GLU A 193 21.90 10.93 4.92
C GLU A 193 21.38 10.41 6.27
N LYS A 194 20.91 11.31 7.14
CA LYS A 194 20.30 10.94 8.43
C LYS A 194 19.03 10.10 8.24
N ALA A 195 18.16 10.47 7.30
CA ALA A 195 16.95 9.69 6.99
C ALA A 195 17.30 8.27 6.49
N ALA A 196 18.32 8.15 5.63
CA ALA A 196 18.82 6.87 5.16
C ALA A 196 19.49 6.04 6.28
N ALA A 197 20.12 6.67 7.26
CA ALA A 197 20.66 5.99 8.44
C ALA A 197 19.54 5.42 9.32
N HIS A 198 18.52 6.21 9.64
CA HIS A 198 17.39 5.75 10.44
C HIS A 198 16.60 4.62 9.78
N THR A 199 16.48 4.64 8.44
CA THR A 199 15.82 3.55 7.70
C THR A 199 16.61 2.25 7.81
N ARG A 200 17.95 2.31 7.69
CA ARG A 200 18.83 1.13 7.84
C ARG A 200 18.80 0.57 9.27
N GLU A 201 18.80 1.44 10.28
CA GLU A 201 18.67 1.03 11.69
C GLU A 201 17.34 0.30 11.92
N ALA A 202 16.23 0.82 11.39
CA ALA A 202 14.91 0.20 11.49
C ALA A 202 14.84 -1.16 10.78
N GLU A 203 15.46 -1.31 9.61
CA GLU A 203 15.52 -2.57 8.86
C GLU A 203 16.41 -3.63 9.54
N SER A 204 17.44 -3.21 10.28
CA SER A 204 18.34 -4.12 11.01
C SER A 204 17.76 -4.65 12.33
N ALA A 205 16.70 -4.01 12.84
CA ALA A 205 16.06 -4.35 14.10
C ALA A 205 14.86 -5.33 13.97
N VAL A 206 14.51 -5.73 12.73
CA VAL A 206 13.42 -6.64 12.38
C VAL A 206 13.97 -7.99 11.94
#